data_AF-A0A7G8BD46-F1
#
_entry.id   AF-A0A7G8BD46-F1
#
_cell.length_a   1.000
_cell.length_b   1.000
_cell.length_c   1.000
_cell.angle_alpha   90.00
_cell.angle_beta   90.00
_cell.angle_gamma   90.00
#
_symmetry.space_group_name_H-M   'P 1'
#
loop_
_entity.id
_entity.type
_entity.pdbx_description
1 polymer ?
#
loop_
_entity_poly.entity_id
_entity_poly.type
_entity_poly.pdbx_seq_one_letter_code
_entity_poly.pdbx_strand_id
1 'polypeptide(L)'
;MSAPEFLASRAGSRTACTRITPYTLYIVANAAILKSGAAKIVETIGSKTLWSFMPGESEAQECKCTTIRKIEPVNVLSYLELATKIAELQYRNRDYVLLFRGQPKDYKNFQHNTTLKPSLFRDSSGRNPSEDTLRGRFEDLDNAERNLVDSYSQRGFLGKQWVERHQIVRWAILQHYEVCPTPLLDVTHSLRIAASFATTDETEEAFIFVLGVPNLSGAITASAEAGIQIVRLSSVCPPSALRPHIQEGYLLGEYPQMVGFEQKELYRHYEIDFGLRLVAKFRFNPLTFWKTDDFPKVNKQALYPLLADDPLRAMAEDIKNRLPLRN
;
A
#
# COMPACT_ATOMS: atom_id res chain seq x y z
N MET A 1 -47.75 79.15 -9.27
CA MET A 1 -46.56 79.81 -8.72
C MET A 1 -46.06 78.94 -7.58
N SER A 2 -44.83 78.47 -7.47
CA SER A 2 -43.60 78.48 -8.28
C SER A 2 -42.63 77.61 -7.46
N ALA A 3 -41.83 76.77 -8.13
CA ALA A 3 -40.73 76.02 -7.52
C ALA A 3 -39.65 76.98 -6.94
N PRO A 4 -38.63 76.49 -6.20
CA PRO A 4 -37.51 75.82 -6.87
C PRO A 4 -36.83 74.65 -6.13
N GLU A 5 -36.05 73.93 -6.94
CA GLU A 5 -35.09 72.85 -6.66
C GLU A 5 -33.89 73.29 -5.79
N PHE A 6 -33.22 72.33 -5.12
CA PHE A 6 -31.78 72.05 -5.29
C PHE A 6 -31.37 70.69 -4.67
N LEU A 7 -30.39 70.06 -5.33
CA LEU A 7 -29.86 68.69 -5.20
C LEU A 7 -29.05 68.39 -3.92
N ALA A 8 -29.04 67.11 -3.48
CA ALA A 8 -27.83 66.42 -3.03
C ALA A 8 -28.00 64.88 -2.97
N SER A 9 -26.98 64.18 -3.48
CA SER A 9 -26.85 62.72 -3.63
C SER A 9 -26.85 61.91 -2.33
N ARG A 10 -27.25 60.62 -2.39
CA ARG A 10 -26.44 59.49 -1.88
C ARG A 10 -26.98 58.12 -2.32
N ALA A 11 -26.07 57.32 -2.85
CA ALA A 11 -26.26 55.95 -3.32
C ALA A 11 -26.38 54.96 -2.15
N GLY A 12 -27.36 54.04 -2.24
CA GLY A 12 -27.49 52.87 -1.37
C GLY A 12 -27.26 51.59 -2.16
N SER A 13 -26.09 50.98 -1.95
CA SER A 13 -25.69 49.68 -2.52
C SER A 13 -26.44 48.53 -1.85
N ARG A 14 -27.13 47.70 -2.63
CA ARG A 14 -27.69 46.41 -2.20
C ARG A 14 -26.60 45.34 -2.30
N THR A 15 -26.12 44.85 -1.16
CA THR A 15 -25.17 43.73 -1.11
C THR A 15 -25.94 42.41 -1.23
N ALA A 16 -25.56 41.59 -2.20
CA ALA A 16 -26.08 40.25 -2.41
C ALA A 16 -25.65 39.32 -1.27
N CYS A 17 -26.63 38.61 -0.69
CA CYS A 17 -26.40 37.56 0.30
C CYS A 17 -26.03 36.27 -0.44
N THR A 18 -24.73 36.01 -0.58
CA THR A 18 -24.21 34.73 -1.08
C THR A 18 -24.36 33.67 0.00
N ARG A 19 -25.23 32.67 -0.23
CA ARG A 19 -25.33 31.47 0.60
C ARG A 19 -24.04 30.66 0.47
N ILE A 20 -23.23 30.65 1.52
CA ILE A 20 -22.07 29.77 1.65
C ILE A 20 -22.58 28.38 2.06
N THR A 21 -22.25 27.35 1.28
CA THR A 21 -22.60 25.97 1.59
C THR A 21 -21.71 25.43 2.72
N PRO A 22 -22.16 24.45 3.51
CA PRO A 22 -21.41 23.91 4.65
C PRO A 22 -20.02 23.36 4.29
N TYR A 23 -19.83 22.94 3.04
CA TYR A 23 -18.55 22.42 2.51
C TYR A 23 -17.48 23.51 2.39
N THR A 24 -17.83 24.75 2.07
CA THR A 24 -16.86 25.84 1.91
C THR A 24 -16.32 26.30 3.27
N LEU A 25 -17.13 26.24 4.34
CA LEU A 25 -16.65 26.56 5.70
C LEU A 25 -15.62 25.53 6.21
N TYR A 26 -15.77 24.26 5.84
CA TYR A 26 -14.85 23.18 6.24
C TYR A 26 -13.46 23.32 5.61
N ILE A 27 -13.40 23.80 4.36
CA ILE A 27 -12.13 24.03 3.64
C ILE A 27 -11.40 25.26 4.22
N VAL A 28 -12.11 26.34 4.53
CA VAL A 28 -11.50 27.57 5.07
C VAL A 28 -11.03 27.38 6.52
N ALA A 29 -11.76 26.61 7.33
CA ALA A 29 -11.34 26.28 8.70
C ALA A 29 -10.04 25.45 8.73
N ASN A 30 -9.87 24.49 7.81
CA ASN A 30 -8.64 23.69 7.72
C ASN A 30 -7.44 24.50 7.18
N ALA A 31 -7.67 25.43 6.24
CA ALA A 31 -6.61 26.32 5.75
C ALA A 31 -6.10 27.30 6.82
N ALA A 32 -6.95 27.70 7.77
CA ALA A 32 -6.56 28.57 8.89
C ALA A 32 -5.78 27.81 9.98
N ILE A 33 -6.13 26.54 10.25
CA ILE A 33 -5.40 25.68 11.20
C ILE A 33 -3.98 25.36 10.72
N LEU A 34 -3.76 25.28 9.40
CA LEU A 34 -2.42 25.11 8.81
C LEU A 34 -1.51 26.35 8.94
N LYS A 35 -2.05 27.54 9.24
CA LYS A 35 -1.26 28.77 9.45
C LYS A 35 -0.87 29.02 10.90
N SER A 36 -1.48 28.34 11.86
CA SER A 36 -0.99 28.31 13.25
C SER A 36 0.02 27.18 13.40
N GLY A 37 1.27 27.50 13.69
CA GLY A 37 2.41 26.56 13.81
C GLY A 37 2.29 25.54 14.95
N ALA A 38 1.27 24.69 14.91
CA ALA A 38 1.08 23.51 15.74
C ALA A 38 1.22 22.24 14.88
N ALA A 39 2.34 22.12 14.15
CA ALA A 39 2.79 20.85 13.59
C ALA A 39 3.36 19.98 14.72
N LYS A 40 2.49 19.49 15.59
CA LYS A 40 2.82 18.47 16.58
C LYS A 40 1.71 17.42 16.53
N ILE A 41 2.14 16.16 16.39
CA ILE A 41 1.37 14.92 16.50
C ILE A 41 0.76 14.43 15.16
N VAL A 42 1.63 14.00 14.26
CA VAL A 42 1.48 12.65 13.71
C VAL A 42 2.61 11.85 14.36
N GLU A 43 2.28 10.85 15.17
CA GLU A 43 3.28 9.94 15.74
C GLU A 43 4.25 9.53 14.63
N THR A 44 5.53 9.83 14.81
CA THR A 44 6.50 9.71 13.72
C THR A 44 6.65 8.25 13.33
N ILE A 45 5.94 7.83 12.29
CA ILE A 45 6.09 6.53 11.66
C ILE A 45 7.58 6.38 11.32
N GLY A 46 8.28 5.43 11.97
CA GLY A 46 9.71 5.19 11.81
C GLY A 46 10.64 5.65 12.95
N SER A 47 10.12 6.20 14.06
CA SER A 47 10.91 6.47 15.28
C SER A 47 10.94 5.30 16.28
N LYS A 48 10.09 4.29 16.08
CA LYS A 48 10.04 3.09 16.93
C LYS A 48 11.34 2.29 16.79
N THR A 49 11.90 1.91 17.93
CA THR A 49 13.03 0.98 18.01
C THR A 49 12.49 -0.44 17.89
N LEU A 50 13.09 -1.24 17.01
CA LEU A 50 12.74 -2.63 16.75
C LEU A 50 14.00 -3.47 16.80
N TRP A 51 13.86 -4.75 17.12
CA TRP A 51 14.95 -5.71 16.97
C TRP A 51 15.11 -6.07 15.49
N SER A 52 16.34 -6.01 14.99
CA SER A 52 16.71 -6.29 13.60
C SER A 52 18.09 -6.93 13.49
N PHE A 53 18.38 -7.56 12.36
CA PHE A 53 19.74 -7.98 12.03
C PHE A 53 20.47 -6.88 11.26
N MET A 54 21.69 -6.60 11.71
CA MET A 54 22.61 -5.68 11.03
C MET A 54 23.64 -6.48 10.22
N PRO A 55 24.15 -5.95 9.09
CA PRO A 55 25.20 -6.60 8.31
C PRO A 55 26.42 -6.93 9.18
N GLY A 56 26.85 -8.20 9.16
CA GLY A 56 27.99 -8.69 9.93
C GLY A 56 27.68 -9.17 11.34
N GLU A 57 26.46 -8.92 11.85
CA GLU A 57 26.06 -9.32 13.20
C GLU A 57 25.39 -10.71 13.21
N SER A 58 25.73 -11.53 14.19
CA SER A 58 25.15 -12.85 14.38
C SER A 58 23.79 -12.83 15.08
N GLU A 59 23.56 -11.83 15.94
CA GLU A 59 22.35 -11.67 16.75
C GLU A 59 21.56 -10.42 16.36
N ALA A 60 20.26 -10.41 16.64
CA ALA A 60 19.45 -9.22 16.44
C ALA A 60 19.80 -8.14 17.47
N GLN A 61 19.76 -6.88 17.05
CA GLN A 61 20.02 -5.69 17.86
C GLN A 61 18.87 -4.68 17.73
N GLU A 62 18.71 -3.84 18.74
CA GLU A 62 17.76 -2.73 18.69
C GLU A 62 18.21 -1.64 17.70
N CYS A 63 17.34 -1.29 16.77
CA CYS A 63 17.60 -0.22 15.82
C CYS A 63 16.30 0.46 15.35
N LYS A 64 16.43 1.65 14.76
CA LYS A 64 15.29 2.38 14.20
C LYS A 64 14.99 1.90 12.78
N CYS A 65 13.72 1.88 12.38
CA CYS A 65 13.30 1.59 10.99
C CYS A 65 14.08 2.44 9.97
N THR A 66 14.30 3.72 10.27
CA THR A 66 15.07 4.64 9.41
C THR A 66 16.51 4.21 9.19
N THR A 67 17.13 3.52 10.16
CA THR A 67 18.46 2.91 10.02
C THR A 67 18.38 1.68 9.12
N ILE A 68 17.41 0.80 9.32
CA ILE A 68 17.23 -0.44 8.52
C ILE A 68 17.05 -0.12 7.04
N ARG A 69 16.39 0.99 6.71
CA ARG A 69 16.24 1.45 5.32
C ARG A 69 17.57 1.84 4.65
N LYS A 70 18.55 2.32 5.43
CA LYS A 70 19.84 2.84 4.95
C LYS A 70 20.91 1.76 4.77
N ILE A 71 20.94 0.78 5.66
CA ILE A 71 22.00 -0.24 5.68
C ILE A 71 21.93 -1.18 4.47
N GLU A 72 22.95 -2.00 4.27
CA GLU A 72 22.89 -3.11 3.31
C GLU A 72 21.99 -4.25 3.83
N PRO A 73 21.42 -5.09 2.95
CA PRO A 73 20.68 -6.26 3.38
C PRO A 73 21.60 -7.35 3.94
N VAL A 74 21.07 -8.09 4.91
CA VAL A 74 21.79 -9.20 5.55
C VAL A 74 21.77 -10.40 4.61
N ASN A 75 22.95 -10.95 4.32
CA ASN A 75 23.06 -12.14 3.48
C ASN A 75 22.57 -13.37 4.24
N VAL A 76 21.80 -14.23 3.56
CA VAL A 76 21.41 -15.56 4.04
C VAL A 76 21.68 -16.58 2.95
N LEU A 77 22.20 -17.74 3.34
CA LEU A 77 22.69 -18.78 2.43
C LEU A 77 21.63 -19.84 2.12
N SER A 78 20.65 -20.03 3.00
CA SER A 78 19.61 -21.05 2.87
C SER A 78 18.27 -20.58 3.43
N TYR A 79 17.20 -21.26 3.02
CA TYR A 79 15.87 -21.02 3.57
C TYR A 79 15.81 -21.25 5.09
N LEU A 80 16.49 -22.29 5.59
CA LEU A 80 16.52 -22.60 7.02
C LEU A 80 17.20 -21.50 7.84
N GLU A 81 18.29 -20.92 7.33
CA GLU A 81 18.95 -19.79 7.96
C GLU A 81 18.02 -18.57 8.02
N LEU A 82 17.36 -18.25 6.91
CA LEU A 82 16.37 -17.16 6.87
C LEU A 82 15.25 -17.41 7.88
N ALA A 83 14.65 -18.60 7.89
CA ALA A 83 13.58 -18.95 8.81
C ALA A 83 14.00 -18.84 10.29
N THR A 84 15.24 -19.26 10.61
CA THR A 84 15.80 -19.14 11.96
C THR A 84 15.94 -17.67 12.38
N LYS A 85 16.45 -16.81 11.51
CA LYS A 85 16.53 -15.37 11.77
C LYS A 85 15.15 -14.74 11.91
N ILE A 86 14.17 -15.12 11.07
CA ILE A 86 12.79 -14.64 11.22
C ILE A 86 12.18 -15.06 12.56
N ALA A 87 12.44 -16.29 13.03
CA ALA A 87 11.95 -16.76 14.32
C ALA A 87 12.50 -15.92 15.48
N GLU A 88 13.78 -15.55 15.45
CA GLU A 88 14.36 -14.61 16.43
C GLU A 88 13.67 -13.24 16.37
N LEU A 89 13.46 -12.68 15.17
CA LEU A 89 12.78 -11.40 15.01
C LEU A 89 11.34 -11.44 15.55
N GLN A 90 10.60 -12.52 15.33
CA GLN A 90 9.25 -12.71 15.87
C GLN A 90 9.27 -12.81 17.39
N TYR A 91 10.23 -13.56 17.96
CA TYR A 91 10.38 -13.70 19.40
C TYR A 91 10.71 -12.37 20.09
N ARG A 92 11.55 -11.54 19.48
CA ARG A 92 11.98 -10.25 20.06
C ARG A 92 10.98 -9.11 19.81
N ASN A 93 10.32 -9.07 18.66
CA ASN A 93 9.33 -8.04 18.30
C ASN A 93 7.88 -8.50 18.58
N ARG A 94 7.59 -8.92 19.82
CA ARG A 94 6.32 -9.58 20.19
C ARG A 94 5.05 -8.78 19.93
N ASP A 95 5.16 -7.45 19.92
CA ASP A 95 4.02 -6.55 19.70
C ASP A 95 3.63 -6.39 18.22
N TYR A 96 4.38 -7.04 17.31
CA TYR A 96 4.17 -6.95 15.87
C TYR A 96 3.94 -8.31 15.24
N VAL A 97 3.02 -8.33 14.29
CA VAL A 97 2.94 -9.41 13.30
C VAL A 97 3.92 -9.09 12.18
N LEU A 98 4.73 -10.09 11.80
CA LEU A 98 5.67 -9.95 10.69
C LEU A 98 5.01 -10.39 9.38
N LEU A 99 4.99 -9.49 8.40
CA LEU A 99 4.58 -9.77 7.03
C LEU A 99 5.77 -9.60 6.09
N PHE A 100 5.76 -10.34 4.99
CA PHE A 100 6.90 -10.49 4.12
C PHE A 100 6.59 -9.98 2.72
N ARG A 101 7.56 -9.33 2.11
CA ARG A 101 7.53 -8.97 0.69
C ARG A 101 8.81 -9.45 0.03
N GLY A 102 8.67 -10.30 -0.98
CA GLY A 102 9.78 -10.73 -1.84
C GLY A 102 9.92 -9.87 -3.08
N GLN A 103 11.14 -9.51 -3.46
CA GLN A 103 11.42 -8.76 -4.68
C GLN A 103 12.75 -9.20 -5.31
N PRO A 104 12.90 -9.13 -6.65
CA PRO A 104 14.17 -9.42 -7.32
C PRO A 104 15.22 -8.31 -7.10
N LYS A 105 14.81 -7.14 -6.61
CA LYS A 105 15.69 -5.99 -6.38
C LYS A 105 15.27 -5.18 -5.15
N ASP A 106 16.26 -4.63 -4.44
CA ASP A 106 16.06 -3.54 -3.46
C ASP A 106 15.92 -2.19 -4.18
N TYR A 107 14.68 -1.74 -4.32
CA TYR A 107 14.38 -0.41 -4.88
C TYR A 107 14.77 0.67 -3.88
N LYS A 108 15.52 1.66 -4.37
CA LYS A 108 16.01 2.79 -3.57
C LYS A 108 15.32 4.08 -3.98
N ASN A 109 15.11 4.97 -3.02
CA ASN A 109 14.70 6.34 -3.29
C ASN A 109 15.90 7.22 -3.67
N PHE A 110 15.68 8.50 -3.93
CA PHE A 110 16.73 9.46 -4.28
C PHE A 110 17.82 9.63 -3.20
N GLN A 111 17.52 9.30 -1.94
CA GLN A 111 18.48 9.32 -0.84
C GLN A 111 19.17 7.95 -0.65
N HIS A 112 19.06 7.03 -1.62
CA HIS A 112 19.58 5.67 -1.57
C HIS A 112 19.01 4.79 -0.44
N ASN A 113 17.87 5.18 0.13
CA ASN A 113 17.17 4.38 1.15
C ASN A 113 16.23 3.38 0.47
N THR A 114 16.13 2.16 1.00
CA THR A 114 15.11 1.18 0.59
C THR A 114 13.71 1.83 0.64
N THR A 115 12.92 1.61 -0.41
CA THR A 115 11.56 2.14 -0.55
C THR A 115 10.56 1.04 -0.88
N LEU A 116 9.44 1.03 -0.16
CA LEU A 116 8.32 0.11 -0.33
C LEU A 116 7.03 0.90 -0.57
N LYS A 117 7.07 1.84 -1.52
CA LYS A 117 5.89 2.65 -1.89
C LYS A 117 4.81 1.80 -2.57
N PRO A 118 3.52 2.11 -2.46
CA PRO A 118 2.49 1.54 -3.32
C PRO A 118 2.70 1.81 -4.82
N SER A 119 2.16 0.94 -5.68
CA SER A 119 2.31 1.04 -7.14
C SER A 119 1.80 2.37 -7.71
N LEU A 120 0.70 2.90 -7.17
CA LEU A 120 0.12 4.19 -7.60
C LEU A 120 1.07 5.37 -7.41
N PHE A 121 1.98 5.30 -6.44
CA PHE A 121 2.91 6.38 -6.09
C PHE A 121 4.34 6.16 -6.62
N ARG A 122 4.57 5.14 -7.45
CA ARG A 122 5.88 4.86 -8.05
C ARG A 122 5.98 5.42 -9.46
N ASP A 123 7.15 5.95 -9.80
CA ASP A 123 7.55 6.22 -11.18
C ASP A 123 8.64 5.22 -11.61
N SER A 124 8.69 4.90 -12.89
CA SER A 124 9.71 4.02 -13.49
C SER A 124 11.12 4.62 -13.34
N SER A 125 11.22 5.95 -13.25
CA SER A 125 12.48 6.67 -13.06
C SER A 125 12.99 6.72 -11.61
N GLY A 126 12.27 6.12 -10.64
CA GLY A 126 12.60 6.22 -9.21
C GLY A 126 12.28 7.58 -8.58
N ARG A 127 11.73 8.52 -9.37
CA ARG A 127 11.17 9.79 -8.89
C ARG A 127 9.74 9.61 -8.39
N ASN A 128 9.17 10.68 -7.83
CA ASN A 128 7.74 10.71 -7.55
C ASN A 128 6.99 11.09 -8.84
N PRO A 129 5.83 10.48 -9.13
CA PRO A 129 5.00 10.86 -10.27
C PRO A 129 4.55 12.32 -10.20
N SER A 130 4.26 12.93 -11.35
CA SER A 130 3.66 14.27 -11.42
C SER A 130 2.22 14.26 -10.90
N GLU A 131 1.70 15.45 -10.57
CA GLU A 131 0.31 15.63 -10.14
C GLU A 131 -0.68 15.11 -11.18
N ASP A 132 -0.50 15.46 -12.45
CA ASP A 132 -1.34 14.96 -13.56
C ASP A 132 -1.31 13.44 -13.68
N THR A 133 -0.13 12.83 -13.48
CA THR A 133 0.01 11.37 -13.49
C THR A 133 -0.76 10.74 -12.34
N LEU A 134 -0.67 11.31 -11.13
CA LEU A 134 -1.39 10.80 -9.97
C LEU A 134 -2.90 10.96 -10.14
N ARG A 135 -3.37 12.12 -10.61
CA ARG A 135 -4.78 12.37 -10.90
C ARG A 135 -5.32 11.34 -11.89
N GLY A 136 -4.61 11.11 -12.99
CA GLY A 136 -4.97 10.09 -13.97
C GLY A 136 -5.04 8.68 -13.40
N ARG A 137 -4.10 8.31 -12.52
CA ARG A 137 -4.11 6.99 -11.86
C ARG A 137 -5.27 6.82 -10.88
N PHE A 138 -5.65 7.87 -10.15
CA PHE A 138 -6.83 7.84 -9.29
C PHE A 138 -8.12 7.74 -10.11
N GLU A 139 -8.23 8.46 -11.24
CA GLU A 139 -9.35 8.30 -12.17
C GLU A 139 -9.47 6.88 -12.71
N ASP A 140 -8.35 6.26 -13.10
CA ASP A 140 -8.33 4.89 -13.59
C ASP A 140 -8.72 3.90 -12.49
N LEU A 141 -8.29 4.12 -11.24
CA LEU A 141 -8.70 3.35 -10.07
C LEU A 141 -10.21 3.46 -9.83
N ASP A 142 -10.78 4.66 -9.87
CA ASP A 142 -12.22 4.90 -9.73
C ASP A 142 -13.05 4.24 -10.85
N ASN A 143 -12.52 4.24 -12.08
CA ASN A 143 -13.12 3.51 -13.21
C ASN A 143 -13.07 1.99 -12.98
N ALA A 144 -11.93 1.48 -12.53
CA ALA A 144 -11.72 0.05 -12.25
C ALA A 144 -12.61 -0.44 -11.11
N GLU A 145 -12.81 0.36 -10.06
CA GLU A 145 -13.70 0.05 -8.95
C GLU A 145 -15.16 -0.14 -9.40
N ARG A 146 -15.67 0.77 -10.23
CA ARG A 146 -17.03 0.68 -10.78
C ARG A 146 -17.20 -0.58 -11.63
N ASN A 147 -16.26 -0.80 -12.55
CA ASN A 147 -16.23 -2.00 -13.39
C ASN A 147 -16.14 -3.29 -12.57
N LEU A 148 -15.40 -3.27 -11.45
CA LEU A 148 -15.31 -4.39 -10.53
C LEU A 148 -16.67 -4.70 -9.89
N VAL A 149 -17.35 -3.71 -9.31
CA VAL A 149 -18.65 -3.92 -8.65
C VAL A 149 -19.70 -4.47 -9.63
N ASP A 150 -19.74 -3.92 -10.84
CA ASP A 150 -20.67 -4.35 -11.89
C ASP A 150 -20.38 -5.79 -12.32
N SER A 151 -19.11 -6.09 -12.63
CA SER A 151 -18.71 -7.42 -13.11
C SER A 151 -18.83 -8.49 -12.02
N TYR A 152 -18.53 -8.14 -10.78
CA TYR A 152 -18.67 -9.04 -9.62
C TYR A 152 -20.14 -9.42 -9.40
N SER A 153 -21.04 -8.45 -9.59
CA SER A 153 -22.49 -8.65 -9.52
C SER A 153 -23.02 -9.55 -10.64
N GLN A 154 -22.60 -9.29 -11.89
CA GLN A 154 -23.03 -10.05 -13.06
C GLN A 154 -22.61 -11.52 -13.00
N ARG A 155 -21.44 -11.81 -12.41
CA ARG A 155 -20.91 -13.17 -12.27
C ARG A 155 -21.41 -13.93 -11.04
N GLY A 156 -22.18 -13.28 -10.17
CA GLY A 156 -22.79 -13.93 -9.01
C GLY A 156 -21.78 -14.45 -7.96
N PHE A 157 -20.62 -13.81 -7.82
CA PHE A 157 -19.65 -14.22 -6.81
C PHE A 157 -20.16 -14.04 -5.38
N LEU A 158 -19.75 -14.94 -4.48
CA LEU A 158 -20.03 -14.82 -3.05
C LEU A 158 -19.43 -13.54 -2.47
N GLY A 159 -20.07 -12.96 -1.45
CA GLY A 159 -19.52 -11.79 -0.76
C GLY A 159 -19.69 -10.45 -1.50
N LYS A 160 -20.57 -10.36 -2.49
CA LYS A 160 -20.88 -9.11 -3.23
C LYS A 160 -21.05 -7.89 -2.31
N GLN A 161 -21.81 -8.02 -1.22
CA GLN A 161 -22.06 -6.92 -0.29
C GLN A 161 -20.78 -6.35 0.33
N TRP A 162 -19.75 -7.17 0.54
CA TRP A 162 -18.46 -6.70 1.04
C TRP A 162 -17.73 -5.83 0.02
N VAL A 163 -17.71 -6.29 -1.25
CA VAL A 163 -17.11 -5.54 -2.37
C VAL A 163 -17.81 -4.20 -2.59
N GLU A 164 -19.14 -4.16 -2.47
CA GLU A 164 -19.92 -2.92 -2.60
C GLU A 164 -19.64 -1.94 -1.44
N ARG A 165 -19.57 -2.43 -0.21
CA ARG A 165 -19.45 -1.58 1.00
C ARG A 165 -18.05 -1.07 1.27
N HIS A 166 -17.01 -1.84 0.92
CA HIS A 166 -15.65 -1.56 1.38
C HIS A 166 -14.71 -1.24 0.20
N GLN A 167 -14.35 0.03 0.05
CA GLN A 167 -13.41 0.49 -0.98
C GLN A 167 -12.05 -0.20 -0.92
N ILE A 168 -11.48 -0.35 0.28
CA ILE A 168 -10.21 -1.05 0.48
C ILE A 168 -10.23 -2.49 -0.05
N VAL A 169 -11.38 -3.16 -0.01
CA VAL A 169 -11.54 -4.51 -0.57
C VAL A 169 -11.48 -4.47 -2.09
N ARG A 170 -12.13 -3.49 -2.71
CA ARG A 170 -12.06 -3.30 -4.17
C ARG A 170 -10.63 -3.04 -4.60
N TRP A 171 -9.93 -2.11 -3.94
CA TRP A 171 -8.52 -1.85 -4.22
C TRP A 171 -7.65 -3.09 -4.00
N ALA A 172 -7.90 -3.87 -2.95
CA ALA A 172 -7.13 -5.07 -2.67
C ALA A 172 -7.30 -6.11 -3.79
N ILE A 173 -8.51 -6.30 -4.30
CA ILE A 173 -8.78 -7.18 -5.44
C ILE A 173 -8.08 -6.65 -6.70
N LEU A 174 -8.24 -5.36 -7.01
CA LEU A 174 -7.64 -4.74 -8.20
C LEU A 174 -6.10 -4.80 -8.19
N GLN A 175 -5.48 -4.56 -7.04
CA GLN A 175 -4.03 -4.64 -6.85
C GLN A 175 -3.54 -6.07 -7.00
N HIS A 176 -4.18 -7.02 -6.32
CA HIS A 176 -3.75 -8.42 -6.28
C HIS A 176 -3.80 -9.10 -7.66
N TYR A 177 -4.79 -8.75 -8.47
CA TYR A 177 -4.90 -9.23 -9.86
C TYR A 177 -4.24 -8.30 -10.88
N GLU A 178 -3.48 -7.29 -10.44
CA GLU A 178 -2.67 -6.42 -11.30
C GLU A 178 -3.50 -5.71 -12.38
N VAL A 179 -4.71 -5.27 -12.02
CA VAL A 179 -5.66 -4.58 -12.91
C VAL A 179 -5.20 -3.15 -13.17
N CYS A 180 -4.92 -2.40 -12.10
CA CYS A 180 -4.42 -1.02 -12.16
C CYS A 180 -3.57 -0.72 -10.93
N PRO A 181 -2.74 0.35 -10.95
CA PRO A 181 -2.03 0.81 -9.76
C PRO A 181 -2.99 1.19 -8.63
N THR A 182 -2.62 0.90 -7.39
CA THR A 182 -3.42 1.24 -6.19
C THR A 182 -2.52 1.85 -5.10
N PRO A 183 -3.10 2.51 -4.08
CA PRO A 183 -2.34 3.01 -2.93
C PRO A 183 -1.98 1.89 -1.92
N LEU A 184 -2.04 0.62 -2.33
CA LEU A 184 -1.77 -0.53 -1.46
C LEU A 184 -0.41 -1.19 -1.74
N LEU A 185 0.10 -1.91 -0.73
CA LEU A 185 1.30 -2.73 -0.83
C LEU A 185 0.95 -4.21 -0.61
N ASP A 186 1.27 -5.05 -1.60
CA ASP A 186 1.20 -6.52 -1.47
C ASP A 186 2.27 -7.04 -0.52
N VAL A 187 1.82 -7.86 0.42
CA VAL A 187 2.66 -8.63 1.34
C VAL A 187 2.02 -10.01 1.54
N THR A 188 2.76 -10.94 2.12
CA THR A 188 2.25 -12.28 2.47
C THR A 188 2.67 -12.61 3.89
N HIS A 189 1.86 -13.41 4.57
CA HIS A 189 2.27 -13.97 5.87
C HIS A 189 3.20 -15.18 5.70
N SER A 190 3.30 -15.75 4.50
CA SER A 190 4.13 -16.92 4.21
C SER A 190 5.51 -16.51 3.74
N LEU A 191 6.52 -16.75 4.59
CA LEU A 191 7.93 -16.52 4.27
C LEU A 191 8.37 -17.28 3.01
N ARG A 192 7.89 -18.53 2.84
CA ARG A 192 8.21 -19.36 1.67
C ARG A 192 7.66 -18.76 0.38
N ILE A 193 6.45 -18.21 0.43
CA ILE A 193 5.84 -17.56 -0.73
C ILE A 193 6.54 -16.25 -1.07
N ALA A 194 6.88 -15.43 -0.08
CA ALA A 194 7.69 -14.23 -0.31
C ALA A 194 9.04 -14.58 -0.96
N ALA A 195 9.76 -15.56 -0.44
CA ALA A 195 11.04 -15.99 -1.02
C ALA A 195 10.87 -16.54 -2.44
N SER A 196 9.78 -17.26 -2.70
CA SER A 196 9.47 -17.78 -4.04
C SER A 196 9.16 -16.65 -5.04
N PHE A 197 8.46 -15.59 -4.63
CA PHE A 197 8.24 -14.39 -5.46
C PHE A 197 9.50 -13.59 -5.73
N ALA A 198 10.40 -13.52 -4.74
CA ALA A 198 11.69 -12.84 -4.92
C ALA A 198 12.59 -13.58 -5.92
N THR A 199 12.39 -14.89 -6.10
CA THR A 199 13.21 -15.74 -6.95
C THR A 199 12.80 -15.64 -8.42
N THR A 200 13.63 -14.96 -9.20
CA THR A 200 13.62 -15.02 -10.66
C THR A 200 14.73 -15.93 -11.15
N ASP A 201 14.48 -16.75 -12.18
CA ASP A 201 15.45 -17.75 -12.66
C ASP A 201 16.69 -17.11 -13.35
N GLU A 202 16.67 -15.79 -13.52
CA GLU A 202 17.66 -14.99 -14.25
C GLU A 202 18.56 -14.12 -13.34
N THR A 203 18.40 -14.19 -12.01
CA THR A 203 19.14 -13.33 -11.07
C THR A 203 19.90 -14.12 -10.01
N GLU A 204 21.12 -13.67 -9.72
CA GLU A 204 21.93 -14.18 -8.60
C GLU A 204 21.59 -13.49 -7.27
N GLU A 205 20.65 -12.55 -7.29
CA GLU A 205 20.21 -11.82 -6.11
C GLU A 205 18.68 -11.80 -6.04
N ALA A 206 18.18 -11.97 -4.83
CA ALA A 206 16.78 -11.83 -4.46
C ALA A 206 16.68 -11.29 -3.03
N PHE A 207 15.59 -10.59 -2.73
CA PHE A 207 15.45 -9.82 -1.50
C PHE A 207 14.15 -10.17 -0.77
N ILE A 208 14.24 -10.23 0.56
CA ILE A 208 13.09 -10.32 1.46
C ILE A 208 13.05 -9.10 2.35
N PHE A 209 11.93 -8.40 2.33
CA PHE A 209 11.63 -7.30 3.23
C PHE A 209 10.64 -7.78 4.29
N VAL A 210 10.99 -7.58 5.55
CA VAL A 210 10.18 -7.93 6.71
C VAL A 210 9.52 -6.67 7.23
N LEU A 211 8.18 -6.63 7.24
CA LEU A 211 7.40 -5.51 7.73
C LEU A 211 6.72 -5.88 9.04
N GLY A 212 6.79 -4.96 10.02
CA GLY A 212 6.13 -5.09 11.30
C GLY A 212 4.80 -4.35 11.25
N VAL A 213 3.71 -5.06 11.51
CA VAL A 213 2.36 -4.49 11.53
C VAL A 213 1.65 -4.79 12.85
N PRO A 214 0.61 -4.02 13.22
CA PRO A 214 -0.21 -4.34 14.39
C PRO A 214 -0.87 -5.72 14.30
N ASN A 215 -1.40 -6.19 15.43
CA ASN A 215 -2.16 -7.44 15.49
C ASN A 215 -3.26 -7.50 14.44
N LEU A 216 -3.30 -8.62 13.71
CA LEU A 216 -4.28 -8.87 12.68
C LEU A 216 -5.60 -9.33 13.31
N SER A 217 -6.70 -8.74 12.88
CA SER A 217 -8.05 -9.10 13.32
C SER A 217 -9.04 -9.05 12.16
N GLY A 218 -9.86 -10.10 12.05
CA GLY A 218 -10.90 -10.23 11.04
C GLY A 218 -10.37 -10.20 9.59
N ALA A 219 -11.24 -9.79 8.67
CA ALA A 219 -10.92 -9.66 7.25
C ALA A 219 -10.22 -8.32 6.92
N ILE A 220 -10.55 -7.27 7.68
CA ILE A 220 -9.96 -5.93 7.59
C ILE A 220 -9.56 -5.51 9.00
N THR A 221 -8.28 -5.23 9.19
CA THR A 221 -7.76 -4.62 10.41
C THR A 221 -7.53 -3.14 10.14
N ALA A 222 -8.01 -2.26 11.01
CA ALA A 222 -7.68 -0.84 10.96
C ALA A 222 -7.05 -0.43 12.30
N SER A 223 -5.91 0.25 12.25
CA SER A 223 -5.22 0.79 13.41
C SER A 223 -5.01 2.28 13.20
N ALA A 224 -5.75 3.08 13.95
CA ALA A 224 -5.58 4.54 13.97
C ALA A 224 -4.22 4.93 14.55
N GLU A 225 -3.77 4.24 15.59
CA GLU A 225 -2.44 4.45 16.22
C GLU A 225 -1.31 4.21 15.21
N ALA A 226 -1.32 3.09 14.51
CA ALA A 226 -0.27 2.78 13.54
C ALA A 226 -0.50 3.42 12.16
N GLY A 227 -1.58 4.20 11.99
CA GLY A 227 -1.96 4.84 10.72
C GLY A 227 -2.10 3.86 9.55
N ILE A 228 -2.50 2.60 9.80
CA ILE A 228 -2.51 1.55 8.79
C ILE A 228 -3.80 0.76 8.81
N GLN A 229 -4.22 0.29 7.64
CA GLN A 229 -5.20 -0.76 7.49
C GLN A 229 -4.63 -1.94 6.70
N ILE A 230 -5.14 -3.12 7.00
CA ILE A 230 -4.62 -4.39 6.50
C ILE A 230 -5.81 -5.22 6.03
N VAL A 231 -5.75 -5.70 4.78
CA VAL A 231 -6.77 -6.56 4.20
C VAL A 231 -6.21 -7.96 4.07
N ARG A 232 -6.87 -8.95 4.68
CA ARG A 232 -6.57 -10.37 4.49
C ARG A 232 -7.32 -10.88 3.27
N LEU A 233 -6.59 -11.13 2.17
CA LEU A 233 -7.23 -11.49 0.90
C LEU A 233 -8.04 -12.78 0.97
N SER A 234 -7.55 -13.79 1.69
CA SER A 234 -8.26 -15.06 1.90
C SER A 234 -9.60 -14.91 2.65
N SER A 235 -9.84 -13.77 3.29
CA SER A 235 -11.10 -13.50 3.99
C SER A 235 -12.04 -12.56 3.24
N VAL A 236 -11.54 -11.81 2.25
CA VAL A 236 -12.37 -10.87 1.46
C VAL A 236 -12.65 -11.37 0.04
N CYS A 237 -11.84 -12.31 -0.46
CA CYS A 237 -12.05 -12.93 -1.76
C CYS A 237 -12.89 -14.22 -1.63
N PRO A 238 -13.74 -14.53 -2.62
CA PRO A 238 -14.55 -15.74 -2.61
C PRO A 238 -13.65 -16.99 -2.72
N PRO A 239 -14.12 -18.19 -2.31
CA PRO A 239 -13.35 -19.43 -2.45
C PRO A 239 -12.95 -19.76 -3.89
N SER A 240 -13.70 -19.28 -4.88
CA SER A 240 -13.39 -19.42 -6.30
C SER A 240 -12.17 -18.61 -6.75
N ALA A 241 -11.70 -17.65 -5.95
CA ALA A 241 -10.50 -16.86 -6.23
C ALA A 241 -9.26 -17.58 -5.67
N LEU A 242 -8.70 -18.52 -6.43
CA LEU A 242 -7.65 -19.41 -5.93
C LEU A 242 -6.36 -18.67 -5.52
N ARG A 243 -5.91 -17.71 -6.34
CA ARG A 243 -4.63 -17.00 -6.13
C ARG A 243 -4.49 -16.42 -4.70
N PRO A 244 -5.44 -15.63 -4.18
CA PRO A 244 -5.31 -15.04 -2.84
C PRO A 244 -5.24 -16.05 -1.69
N HIS A 245 -5.88 -17.22 -1.82
CA HIS A 245 -5.83 -18.28 -0.80
C HIS A 245 -4.49 -18.99 -0.79
N ILE A 246 -3.97 -19.35 -1.97
CA ILE A 246 -2.68 -20.04 -2.09
C ILE A 246 -1.53 -19.15 -1.64
N GLN A 247 -1.59 -17.86 -1.96
CA GLN A 247 -0.50 -16.91 -1.69
C GLN A 247 -0.44 -16.43 -0.23
N GLU A 248 -1.42 -16.77 0.61
CA GLU A 248 -1.57 -16.20 1.96
C GLU A 248 -1.45 -14.66 1.95
N GLY A 249 -2.08 -14.04 0.95
CA GLY A 249 -1.83 -12.65 0.59
C GLY A 249 -2.55 -11.64 1.49
N TYR A 250 -1.87 -10.52 1.72
CA TYR A 250 -2.37 -9.37 2.46
C TYR A 250 -2.04 -8.08 1.71
N LEU A 251 -2.87 -7.07 1.90
CA LEU A 251 -2.61 -5.71 1.41
C LEU A 251 -2.50 -4.74 2.58
N LEU A 252 -1.48 -3.88 2.52
CA LEU A 252 -1.30 -2.77 3.45
C LEU A 252 -1.73 -1.47 2.78
N GLY A 253 -2.54 -0.66 3.47
CA GLY A 253 -2.92 0.69 3.06
C GLY A 253 -2.79 1.68 4.22
N GLU A 254 -2.58 2.95 3.94
CA GLU A 254 -2.59 3.98 5.01
C GLU A 254 -4.02 4.15 5.56
N TYR A 255 -4.16 4.41 6.86
CA TYR A 255 -5.44 4.71 7.51
C TYR A 255 -5.40 6.11 8.12
N PRO A 256 -6.38 6.99 7.84
CA PRO A 256 -7.49 6.79 6.89
C PRO A 256 -7.05 6.66 5.42
N GLN A 257 -7.93 6.10 4.59
CA GLN A 257 -7.68 5.86 3.16
C GLN A 257 -7.43 7.18 2.42
N MET A 258 -6.46 7.17 1.48
CA MET A 258 -6.30 8.24 0.49
C MET A 258 -7.17 7.91 -0.74
N VAL A 259 -8.43 8.33 -0.70
CA VAL A 259 -9.46 8.05 -1.70
C VAL A 259 -9.19 8.75 -3.04
N GLY A 260 -8.45 9.86 -3.03
CA GLY A 260 -8.15 10.63 -4.23
C GLY A 260 -6.90 11.48 -4.12
N PHE A 261 -6.60 12.20 -5.20
CA PHE A 261 -5.42 13.04 -5.30
C PHE A 261 -5.40 14.15 -4.24
N GLU A 262 -6.53 14.80 -3.99
CA GLU A 262 -6.66 15.91 -3.04
C GLU A 262 -6.29 15.47 -1.60
N GLN A 263 -6.63 14.24 -1.22
CA GLN A 263 -6.22 13.69 0.07
C GLN A 263 -4.73 13.34 0.08
N LYS A 264 -4.20 12.82 -1.03
CA LYS A 264 -2.77 12.53 -1.16
C LYS A 264 -1.91 13.79 -1.03
N GLU A 265 -2.37 14.96 -1.45
CA GLU A 265 -1.63 16.24 -1.30
C GLU A 265 -1.35 16.60 0.17
N LEU A 266 -2.14 16.08 1.11
CA LEU A 266 -1.94 16.29 2.55
C LEU A 266 -0.75 15.52 3.13
N TYR A 267 -0.19 14.56 2.36
CA TYR A 267 0.89 13.68 2.81
C TYR A 267 2.17 13.90 2.01
N ARG A 268 3.31 13.96 2.70
CA ARG A 268 4.62 13.94 2.07
C ARG A 268 4.92 12.55 1.52
N HIS A 269 5.73 12.48 0.47
CA HIS A 269 6.05 11.21 -0.20
C HIS A 269 6.73 10.16 0.69
N TYR A 270 7.42 10.57 1.76
CA TYR A 270 8.05 9.61 2.66
C TYR A 270 7.05 9.02 3.67
N GLU A 271 5.94 9.70 3.95
CA GLU A 271 4.93 9.26 4.95
C GLU A 271 4.12 8.08 4.44
N ILE A 272 3.94 8.00 3.12
CA ILE A 272 3.23 6.92 2.41
C ILE A 272 4.16 5.77 1.97
N ASP A 273 5.37 5.71 2.51
CA ASP A 273 6.36 4.69 2.21
C ASP A 273 6.39 3.64 3.33
N PHE A 274 5.89 2.45 3.05
CA PHE A 274 5.88 1.33 4.00
C PHE A 274 7.28 0.87 4.43
N GLY A 275 8.35 1.39 3.81
CA GLY A 275 9.72 1.22 4.32
C GLY A 275 9.90 1.76 5.75
N LEU A 276 9.03 2.66 6.22
CA LEU A 276 9.03 3.10 7.63
C LEU A 276 8.55 2.03 8.62
N ARG A 277 8.00 0.92 8.12
CA ARG A 277 7.57 -0.26 8.88
C ARG A 277 8.51 -1.45 8.69
N LEU A 278 9.67 -1.22 8.07
CA LEU A 278 10.67 -2.24 7.81
C LEU A 278 11.36 -2.67 9.12
N VAL A 279 11.30 -3.96 9.42
CA VAL A 279 11.96 -4.62 10.56
C VAL A 279 13.32 -5.15 10.16
N ALA A 280 13.45 -5.72 8.96
CA ALA A 280 14.70 -6.27 8.45
C ALA A 280 14.64 -6.38 6.92
N LYS A 281 15.81 -6.49 6.28
CA LYS A 281 15.92 -6.85 4.88
C LYS A 281 17.05 -7.85 4.67
N PHE A 282 16.73 -8.92 3.95
CA PHE A 282 17.64 -10.01 3.66
C PHE A 282 17.91 -10.10 2.17
N ARG A 283 19.10 -10.55 1.81
CA ARG A 283 19.51 -10.88 0.45
C ARG A 283 19.95 -12.33 0.39
N PHE A 284 19.59 -13.02 -0.69
CA PHE A 284 20.02 -14.39 -0.95
C PHE A 284 20.27 -14.60 -2.44
N ASN A 285 21.07 -15.63 -2.76
CA ASN A 285 21.26 -16.09 -4.14
C ASN A 285 20.27 -17.23 -4.43
N PRO A 286 19.31 -17.06 -5.35
CA PRO A 286 18.32 -18.09 -5.62
C PRO A 286 18.88 -19.43 -6.11
N LEU A 287 20.04 -19.44 -6.76
CA LEU A 287 20.69 -20.65 -7.27
C LEU A 287 21.22 -21.56 -6.14
N THR A 288 21.51 -20.99 -4.98
CA THR A 288 22.04 -21.73 -3.81
C THR A 288 21.03 -21.87 -2.68
N PHE A 289 20.15 -20.88 -2.52
CA PHE A 289 19.21 -20.78 -1.40
C PHE A 289 18.20 -21.94 -1.33
N TRP A 290 17.78 -22.46 -2.49
CA TRP A 290 16.78 -23.54 -2.60
C TRP A 290 17.38 -24.94 -2.73
N LYS A 291 18.70 -25.12 -2.56
CA LYS A 291 19.37 -26.41 -2.84
C LYS A 291 18.96 -27.56 -1.91
N THR A 292 18.37 -27.28 -0.75
CA THR A 292 17.87 -28.31 0.16
C THR A 292 16.43 -28.69 -0.19
N ASP A 293 16.18 -29.98 -0.44
CA ASP A 293 14.84 -30.47 -0.81
C ASP A 293 13.79 -30.38 0.31
N ASP A 294 14.20 -30.10 1.55
CA ASP A 294 13.31 -29.98 2.70
C ASP A 294 12.34 -28.78 2.59
N PHE A 295 12.75 -27.73 1.89
CA PHE A 295 11.99 -26.48 1.77
C PHE A 295 11.99 -25.96 0.33
N PRO A 296 11.32 -26.65 -0.61
CA PRO A 296 11.40 -26.30 -2.02
C PRO A 296 10.71 -24.98 -2.34
N LYS A 297 11.20 -24.29 -3.38
CA LYS A 297 10.55 -23.13 -4.01
C LYS A 297 9.13 -23.51 -4.43
N VAL A 298 8.17 -22.62 -4.17
CA VAL A 298 6.79 -22.83 -4.64
C VAL A 298 6.76 -22.63 -6.16
N ASN A 299 6.18 -23.60 -6.88
CA ASN A 299 6.06 -23.55 -8.33
C ASN A 299 5.26 -22.31 -8.77
N LYS A 300 5.74 -21.62 -9.82
CA LYS A 300 5.07 -20.45 -10.42
C LYS A 300 3.62 -20.74 -10.81
N GLN A 301 3.30 -21.93 -11.32
CA GLN A 301 1.93 -22.30 -11.68
C GLN A 301 1.01 -22.43 -10.46
N ALA A 302 1.55 -22.83 -9.30
CA ALA A 302 0.80 -22.84 -8.06
C ALA A 302 0.60 -21.41 -7.52
N LEU A 303 1.62 -20.55 -7.64
CA LEU A 303 1.50 -19.14 -7.27
C LEU A 303 0.55 -18.39 -8.19
N TYR A 304 0.51 -18.69 -9.48
CA TYR A 304 -0.33 -18.04 -10.47
C TYR A 304 -1.22 -19.08 -11.18
N PRO A 305 -2.35 -19.48 -10.56
CA PRO A 305 -3.31 -20.42 -11.15
C PRO A 305 -3.77 -19.98 -12.53
N LEU A 306 -4.07 -20.94 -13.41
CA LEU A 306 -4.53 -20.67 -14.77
C LEU A 306 -5.87 -19.92 -14.75
N LEU A 307 -6.15 -19.17 -15.83
CA LEU A 307 -7.42 -18.43 -15.97
C LEU A 307 -8.65 -19.34 -15.86
N ALA A 308 -8.56 -20.58 -16.35
CA ALA A 308 -9.63 -21.55 -16.27
C ALA A 308 -9.97 -21.96 -14.82
N ASP A 309 -8.98 -21.89 -13.92
CA ASP A 309 -9.10 -22.32 -12.53
C ASP A 309 -9.44 -21.16 -11.58
N ASP A 310 -9.24 -19.91 -12.02
CA ASP A 310 -9.51 -18.69 -11.23
C ASP A 310 -10.48 -17.74 -11.98
N PRO A 311 -11.80 -17.91 -11.80
CA PRO A 311 -12.80 -17.05 -12.43
C PRO A 311 -12.69 -15.57 -12.05
N LEU A 312 -12.12 -15.26 -10.88
CA LEU A 312 -11.92 -13.88 -10.45
C LEU A 312 -10.76 -13.24 -11.23
N ARG A 313 -9.71 -14.02 -11.53
CA ARG A 313 -8.66 -13.61 -12.47
C ARG A 313 -9.22 -13.30 -13.85
N ALA A 314 -10.08 -14.16 -14.40
CA ALA A 314 -10.71 -13.93 -15.70
C ALA A 314 -11.52 -12.61 -15.73
N MET A 315 -12.29 -12.34 -14.66
CA MET A 315 -12.99 -11.07 -14.52
C MET A 315 -12.03 -9.88 -14.42
N ALA A 316 -10.93 -10.01 -13.67
CA ALA A 316 -9.94 -8.97 -13.51
C ALA A 316 -9.25 -8.59 -14.83
N GLU A 317 -8.91 -9.58 -15.68
CA GLU A 317 -8.39 -9.34 -17.03
C GLU A 317 -9.40 -8.60 -17.91
N ASP A 318 -10.69 -8.97 -17.85
CA ASP A 318 -11.73 -8.26 -18.60
C ASP A 318 -11.88 -6.80 -18.16
N ILE A 319 -11.73 -6.51 -16.86
CA ILE A 319 -11.74 -5.13 -16.34
C ILE A 319 -10.51 -4.38 -16.84
N LYS A 320 -9.32 -4.99 -16.73
CA LYS A 320 -8.05 -4.41 -17.17
C LYS A 320 -8.09 -4.01 -18.65
N ASN A 321 -8.66 -4.86 -19.50
CA ASN A 321 -8.80 -4.61 -20.94
C ASN A 321 -9.78 -3.47 -21.30
N ARG A 322 -10.64 -3.04 -20.36
CA ARG A 322 -11.57 -1.91 -20.55
C ARG A 322 -10.99 -0.58 -20.07
N LEU A 323 -9.88 -0.61 -19.33
CA LEU A 323 -9.24 0.61 -18.86
C LEU A 323 -8.47 1.28 -20.01
N PRO A 324 -8.40 2.62 -20.03
CA PRO A 324 -7.61 3.32 -21.03
C PRO A 324 -6.14 2.91 -20.92
N LEU A 325 -5.51 2.63 -22.06
CA LEU A 325 -4.07 2.43 -22.13
C LEU A 325 -3.40 3.79 -21.88
N ARG A 326 -2.88 4.01 -20.68
CA ARG A 326 -2.00 5.16 -20.38
C ARG A 326 -0.55 4.68 -20.43
N ASN A 327 0.23 5.26 -21.35
CA ASN A 327 1.66 5.00 -21.53
C ASN A 327 2.50 5.48 -20.34
#